data_AF-A0A0B5I2W9-F1
#
_entry.id   AF-A0A0B5I2W9-F1
#
_cell.length_a   1.000
_cell.length_b   1.000
_cell.length_c   1.000
_cell.angle_alpha   90.00
_cell.angle_beta   90.00
_cell.angle_gamma   90.00
#
_symmetry.space_group_name_H-M   'P 1'
#
loop_
_entity.id
_entity.type
_entity.pdbx_description
1 polymer ?
#
loop_
_entity_poly.entity_id
_entity_poly.type
_entity_poly.pdbx_seq_one_letter_code
_entity_poly.pdbx_strand_id
1 'polypeptide(L)'
;MKRIRSKSQFQPLEFELIAQASCEDPAFREALKWVRANYKNPAIVLGTYDLQAKQGPIRGSSSYSRYPLVEGYREVTQDLTAFPITPRQSERALSKNMLITPIETYEDLGFIVKPRNIKINPRLCNYLIQQVKADFPNVNPEEPFILTGLPHITEHDDYENGLKVDANKLTIVYNNPILNQSSDNFDSDDPGLLGDGLPSKLGKGKRTLYNSDVGGVFRFFRNRDLGLDAGLGGLAGSVDGGRVNVAKNFPGGNNFSLEDYTKRAEERIAKKYQAEVDRLKKIVDKSIAEIKASK
;
A
#
# COMPACT_ATOMS: atom_id res chain seq x y z
N MET A 1 -6.97 7.25 -24.50
CA MET A 1 -5.69 6.59 -24.16
C MET A 1 -5.91 5.07 -24.19
N LYS A 2 -5.04 4.26 -24.84
CA LYS A 2 -5.22 2.79 -24.88
C LYS A 2 -4.88 2.20 -23.50
N ARG A 3 -5.78 1.38 -22.94
CA ARG A 3 -5.61 0.74 -21.62
C ARG A 3 -4.45 -0.24 -21.64
N ILE A 4 -3.51 -0.11 -20.72
CA ILE A 4 -2.39 -1.03 -20.56
C ILE A 4 -2.78 -2.13 -19.58
N ARG A 5 -2.61 -3.39 -19.99
CA ARG A 5 -2.86 -4.54 -19.12
C ARG A 5 -1.60 -4.87 -18.33
N SER A 6 -1.78 -5.05 -17.02
CA SER A 6 -0.72 -5.54 -16.14
C SER A 6 -0.40 -7.01 -16.43
N LYS A 7 0.89 -7.35 -16.39
CA LYS A 7 1.41 -8.72 -16.52
C LYS A 7 1.85 -9.35 -15.19
N SER A 8 1.84 -8.60 -14.10
CA SER A 8 2.22 -9.11 -12.77
C SER A 8 1.30 -10.27 -12.33
N GLN A 9 1.90 -11.28 -11.71
CA GLN A 9 1.16 -12.44 -11.19
C GLN A 9 0.50 -12.07 -9.85
N PHE A 10 -0.75 -11.62 -9.91
CA PHE A 10 -1.55 -11.36 -8.72
C PHE A 10 -2.01 -12.67 -8.09
N GLN A 11 -1.70 -12.84 -6.80
CA GLN A 11 -2.09 -14.00 -6.01
C GLN A 11 -3.27 -13.64 -5.09
N PRO A 12 -4.26 -14.53 -4.91
CA PRO A 12 -5.43 -14.26 -4.08
C PRO A 12 -5.07 -14.24 -2.59
N LEU A 13 -5.44 -13.16 -1.90
CA LEU A 13 -5.46 -13.05 -0.44
C LEU A 13 -6.91 -12.82 0.00
N GLU A 14 -7.62 -13.91 0.34
CA GLU A 14 -9.07 -13.84 0.63
C GLU A 14 -9.84 -13.24 -0.55
N PHE A 15 -10.29 -11.99 -0.42
CA PHE A 15 -11.02 -11.25 -1.47
C PHE A 15 -10.13 -10.32 -2.30
N GLU A 16 -8.89 -10.13 -1.86
CA GLU A 16 -7.91 -9.23 -2.42
C GLU A 16 -6.98 -9.99 -3.36
N LEU A 17 -6.27 -9.23 -4.18
CA LEU A 17 -5.27 -9.74 -5.10
C LEU A 17 -3.98 -8.99 -4.83
N ILE A 18 -2.92 -9.68 -4.38
CA ILE A 18 -1.64 -9.03 -4.08
C ILE A 18 -0.61 -9.43 -5.13
N ALA A 19 0.18 -8.45 -5.59
CA ALA A 19 1.36 -8.69 -6.40
C ALA A 19 2.50 -7.76 -5.98
N GLN A 20 3.71 -8.26 -6.16
CA GLN A 20 4.92 -7.44 -6.17
C GLN A 20 5.04 -6.71 -7.51
N ALA A 21 5.33 -5.42 -7.48
CA ALA A 21 5.59 -4.63 -8.67
C ALA A 21 6.89 -5.10 -9.35
N SER A 22 6.85 -5.26 -10.67
CA SER A 22 7.98 -5.76 -11.46
C SER A 22 8.27 -4.85 -12.66
N CYS A 23 9.55 -4.70 -12.98
CA CYS A 23 10.04 -3.98 -14.15
C CYS A 23 9.66 -4.67 -15.49
N GLU A 24 9.24 -5.94 -15.46
CA GLU A 24 8.74 -6.66 -16.62
C GLU A 24 7.29 -6.27 -16.97
N ASP A 25 6.55 -5.74 -15.99
CA ASP A 25 5.17 -5.31 -16.17
C ASP A 25 5.09 -3.97 -16.92
N PRO A 26 4.52 -3.93 -18.14
CA PRO A 26 4.34 -2.69 -18.89
C PRO A 26 3.55 -1.63 -18.13
N ALA A 27 2.58 -2.03 -17.30
CA ALA A 27 1.77 -1.08 -16.53
C ALA A 27 2.60 -0.33 -15.49
N PHE A 28 3.48 -1.01 -14.77
CA PHE A 28 4.34 -0.36 -13.78
C PHE A 28 5.43 0.50 -14.43
N ARG A 29 5.97 0.10 -15.60
CA ARG A 29 6.91 0.94 -16.35
C ARG A 29 6.29 2.25 -16.84
N GLU A 30 5.06 2.18 -17.33
CA GLU A 30 4.34 3.38 -17.74
C GLU A 30 3.90 4.21 -16.52
N ALA A 31 3.63 3.58 -15.37
CA ALA A 31 3.40 4.29 -14.11
C ALA A 31 4.66 5.08 -13.67
N LEU A 32 5.86 4.52 -13.78
CA LEU A 32 7.11 5.23 -13.51
C LEU A 32 7.28 6.47 -14.43
N LYS A 33 6.93 6.35 -15.71
CA LYS A 33 6.92 7.49 -16.64
C LYS A 33 5.87 8.52 -16.27
N TRP A 34 4.68 8.07 -15.85
CA TRP A 34 3.61 8.94 -15.37
C TRP A 34 4.08 9.75 -14.17
N VAL A 35 4.72 9.12 -13.17
CA VAL A 35 5.26 9.84 -12.02
C VAL A 35 6.31 10.85 -12.45
N ARG A 36 7.24 10.46 -13.34
CA ARG A 36 8.26 11.39 -13.85
C ARG A 36 7.68 12.62 -14.55
N ALA A 37 6.50 12.49 -15.17
CA ALA A 37 5.83 13.58 -15.86
C ALA A 37 5.01 14.50 -14.94
N ASN A 38 4.55 14.00 -13.78
CA ASN A 38 3.64 14.73 -12.88
C ASN A 38 4.32 15.36 -11.66
N TYR A 39 5.59 15.03 -11.40
CA TYR A 39 6.37 15.55 -10.28
C TYR A 39 7.53 16.40 -10.83
N LYS A 40 7.67 17.67 -10.40
CA LYS A 40 8.66 18.62 -10.97
C LYS A 40 10.09 18.27 -10.57
N ASN A 41 10.28 17.73 -9.38
CA ASN A 41 11.51 17.14 -8.89
C ASN A 41 11.35 15.62 -8.73
N PRO A 42 11.32 14.88 -9.86
CA PRO A 42 11.15 13.44 -9.83
C PRO A 42 12.33 12.74 -9.18
N ALA A 43 13.48 13.39 -8.94
CA ALA A 43 14.57 12.79 -8.19
C ALA A 43 14.22 12.59 -6.71
N ILE A 44 13.30 13.37 -6.13
CA ILE A 44 12.87 13.14 -4.74
C ILE A 44 11.91 11.96 -4.66
N VAL A 45 10.98 11.84 -5.62
CA VAL A 45 9.97 10.77 -5.65
C VAL A 45 10.51 9.47 -6.26
N LEU A 46 11.30 9.58 -7.33
CA LEU A 46 11.90 8.46 -8.06
C LEU A 46 13.37 8.24 -7.77
N GLY A 47 14.01 9.01 -6.89
CA GLY A 47 15.45 8.87 -6.58
C GLY A 47 15.83 7.50 -6.04
N THR A 48 14.83 6.68 -5.72
CA THR A 48 14.94 5.33 -5.19
C THR A 48 14.73 4.24 -6.27
N TYR A 49 14.22 4.61 -7.45
CA TYR A 49 13.89 3.67 -8.53
C TYR A 49 14.99 3.61 -9.61
N ASP A 50 15.40 2.39 -9.98
CA ASP A 50 16.17 2.18 -11.21
C ASP A 50 15.23 2.22 -12.42
N LEU A 51 15.17 3.38 -13.09
CA LEU A 51 14.36 3.58 -14.29
C LEU A 51 14.89 2.83 -15.53
N GLN A 52 16.11 2.30 -15.48
CA GLN A 52 16.71 1.53 -16.57
C GLN A 52 16.55 0.02 -16.39
N ALA A 53 16.21 -0.44 -15.17
CA ALA A 53 15.94 -1.84 -14.90
C ALA A 53 14.84 -2.39 -15.83
N LYS A 54 15.15 -3.50 -16.52
CA LYS A 54 14.23 -4.16 -17.45
C LYS A 54 13.59 -5.42 -16.87
N GLN A 55 14.14 -5.94 -15.77
CA GLN A 55 13.78 -7.22 -15.16
C GLN A 55 13.82 -7.12 -13.64
N GLY A 56 13.03 -7.97 -12.97
CA GLY A 56 13.04 -8.10 -11.52
C GLY A 56 12.08 -7.14 -10.81
N PRO A 57 12.08 -7.15 -9.46
CA PRO A 57 11.23 -6.26 -8.67
C PRO A 57 11.57 -4.79 -8.91
N ILE A 58 10.54 -3.94 -8.84
CA ILE A 58 10.76 -2.51 -8.62
C ILE A 58 11.26 -2.33 -7.19
N ARG A 59 12.51 -1.88 -7.08
CA ARG A 59 13.20 -1.56 -5.81
C ARG A 59 12.96 -0.10 -5.41
N GLY A 60 13.10 0.25 -4.14
CA GLY A 60 12.93 1.64 -3.66
C GLY A 60 11.53 1.94 -3.13
N SER A 61 11.12 1.25 -2.07
CA SER A 61 9.73 1.27 -1.58
C SER A 61 9.32 2.46 -0.72
N SER A 62 10.12 3.54 -0.59
CA SER A 62 9.80 4.63 0.34
C SER A 62 8.36 5.11 0.20
N SER A 63 7.69 5.50 1.29
CA SER A 63 6.30 5.98 1.23
C SER A 63 6.11 7.11 0.20
N TYR A 64 7.10 8.01 0.06
CA TYR A 64 7.08 9.08 -0.94
C TYR A 64 7.24 8.61 -2.39
N SER A 65 7.86 7.46 -2.62
CA SER A 65 8.01 6.85 -3.94
C SER A 65 6.82 5.96 -4.29
N ARG A 66 6.36 5.20 -3.29
CA ARG A 66 5.36 4.13 -3.41
C ARG A 66 3.97 4.68 -3.73
N TYR A 67 3.52 5.72 -3.05
CA TYR A 67 2.19 6.28 -3.29
C TYR A 67 2.05 6.84 -4.72
N PRO A 68 2.99 7.68 -5.22
CA PRO A 68 2.95 8.15 -6.59
C PRO A 68 3.01 7.03 -7.63
N LEU A 69 3.83 5.99 -7.39
CA LEU A 69 3.90 4.84 -8.30
C LEU A 69 2.55 4.12 -8.41
N VAL A 70 1.86 3.91 -7.30
CA VAL A 70 0.54 3.26 -7.32
C VAL A 70 -0.53 4.18 -7.90
N GLU A 71 -0.47 5.49 -7.64
CA GLU A 71 -1.33 6.49 -8.29
C GLU A 71 -1.17 6.45 -9.82
N GLY A 72 0.07 6.52 -10.31
CA GLY A 72 0.38 6.38 -11.73
C GLY A 72 -0.06 5.04 -12.31
N TYR A 73 0.04 3.95 -11.54
CA TYR A 73 -0.46 2.64 -11.97
C TYR A 73 -1.99 2.65 -12.14
N ARG A 74 -2.74 3.27 -11.22
CA ARG A 74 -4.20 3.44 -11.33
C ARG A 74 -4.56 4.24 -12.58
N GLU A 75 -3.86 5.33 -12.85
CA GLU A 75 -4.08 6.16 -14.03
C GLU A 75 -3.78 5.41 -15.34
N VAL A 76 -2.65 4.72 -15.42
CA VAL A 76 -2.23 3.98 -16.63
C VAL A 76 -3.16 2.80 -16.92
N THR A 77 -3.62 2.09 -15.89
CA THR A 77 -4.42 0.87 -16.06
C THR A 77 -5.93 1.09 -15.96
N GLN A 78 -6.34 2.28 -15.49
CA GLN A 78 -7.71 2.63 -15.11
C GLN A 78 -8.28 1.66 -14.06
N ASP A 79 -7.41 1.07 -13.24
CA ASP A 79 -7.78 0.17 -12.14
C ASP A 79 -7.86 0.95 -10.83
N LEU A 80 -9.04 1.52 -10.56
CA LEU A 80 -9.31 2.28 -9.34
C LEU A 80 -9.35 1.42 -8.06
N THR A 81 -9.16 0.10 -8.18
CA THR A 81 -9.11 -0.83 -7.05
C THR A 81 -7.68 -1.16 -6.62
N ALA A 82 -6.67 -0.64 -7.31
CA ALA A 82 -5.27 -0.83 -7.00
C ALA A 82 -4.79 0.13 -5.91
N PHE A 83 -4.20 -0.40 -4.84
CA PHE A 83 -3.68 0.35 -3.70
C PHE A 83 -2.34 -0.26 -3.26
N PRO A 84 -1.47 0.54 -2.62
CA PRO A 84 -0.35 -0.04 -1.89
C PRO A 84 -0.89 -0.93 -0.77
N ILE A 85 -0.25 -2.07 -0.51
CA ILE A 85 -0.66 -2.92 0.62
C ILE A 85 -0.63 -2.17 1.97
N THR A 86 -1.58 -2.45 2.85
CA THR A 86 -1.59 -1.92 4.21
C THR A 86 -0.69 -2.75 5.14
N PRO A 87 -0.37 -2.25 6.35
CA PRO A 87 0.35 -3.04 7.35
C PRO A 87 -0.29 -4.40 7.61
N ARG A 88 -1.61 -4.44 7.81
CA ARG A 88 -2.41 -5.66 7.98
C ARG A 88 -2.27 -6.63 6.80
N GLN A 89 -2.33 -6.13 5.57
CA GLN A 89 -2.20 -6.96 4.37
C GLN A 89 -0.81 -7.57 4.24
N SER A 90 0.23 -6.81 4.58
CA SER A 90 1.60 -7.32 4.65
C SER A 90 1.69 -8.53 5.58
N GLU A 91 1.25 -8.39 6.83
CA GLU A 91 1.29 -9.47 7.82
C GLU A 91 0.48 -10.71 7.39
N ARG A 92 -0.72 -10.50 6.83
CA ARG A 92 -1.57 -11.58 6.31
C ARG A 92 -0.98 -12.30 5.10
N ALA A 93 -0.36 -11.58 4.19
CA ALA A 93 0.26 -12.18 3.02
C ALA A 93 1.51 -12.99 3.40
N LEU A 94 2.25 -12.55 4.43
CA LEU A 94 3.39 -13.28 4.97
C LEU A 94 2.98 -14.56 5.69
N SER A 95 1.93 -14.52 6.52
CA SER A 95 1.47 -15.73 7.22
C SER A 95 1.00 -16.84 6.26
N LYS A 96 0.72 -16.49 5.00
CA LYS A 96 0.37 -17.42 3.92
C LYS A 96 1.53 -17.69 2.94
N ASN A 97 2.75 -17.25 3.24
CA ASN A 97 3.94 -17.38 2.39
C ASN A 97 3.77 -16.78 0.97
N MET A 98 2.91 -15.78 0.81
CA MET A 98 2.64 -15.14 -0.49
C MET A 98 3.65 -14.04 -0.83
N LEU A 99 4.19 -13.37 0.19
CA LEU A 99 5.30 -12.45 0.02
C LEU A 99 6.60 -13.21 0.27
N ILE A 100 7.55 -13.09 -0.66
CA ILE A 100 8.88 -13.63 -0.47
C ILE A 100 9.48 -12.96 0.77
N THR A 101 9.75 -13.74 1.82
CA THR A 101 10.44 -13.27 3.03
C THR A 101 11.81 -12.79 2.63
N PRO A 102 12.09 -11.49 2.72
CA PRO A 102 13.35 -10.98 2.29
C PRO A 102 14.20 -10.78 3.52
N ILE A 103 15.04 -11.77 3.82
CA ILE A 103 16.09 -11.68 4.86
C ILE A 103 16.98 -10.43 4.64
N GLU A 104 16.93 -9.81 3.45
CA GLU A 104 17.70 -8.62 3.08
C GLU A 104 16.86 -7.50 2.44
N THR A 105 15.54 -7.42 2.66
CA THR A 105 14.75 -6.27 2.20
C THR A 105 13.80 -5.68 3.22
N TYR A 106 13.24 -4.52 2.87
CA TYR A 106 12.18 -3.87 3.60
C TYR A 106 10.97 -3.62 2.71
N GLU A 107 9.88 -3.23 3.34
CA GLU A 107 8.63 -2.86 2.69
C GLU A 107 7.98 -1.74 3.47
N ASP A 108 7.83 -0.55 2.86
CA ASP A 108 7.09 0.53 3.49
C ASP A 108 5.60 0.23 3.48
N LEU A 109 4.96 0.50 4.62
CA LEU A 109 3.57 0.23 4.92
C LEU A 109 2.79 1.53 5.16
N GLY A 110 3.49 2.62 5.48
CA GLY A 110 2.95 3.97 5.47
C GLY A 110 3.74 4.95 6.32
N PHE A 111 3.02 5.83 7.02
CA PHE A 111 3.57 6.78 7.98
C PHE A 111 3.02 6.54 9.37
N ILE A 112 3.84 6.79 10.39
CA ILE A 112 3.41 6.91 11.78
C ILE A 112 3.57 8.36 12.19
N VAL A 113 2.51 8.92 12.77
CA VAL A 113 2.49 10.29 13.28
C VAL A 113 2.37 10.24 14.79
N LYS A 114 3.27 10.93 15.47
CA LYS A 114 3.36 11.00 16.93
C LYS A 114 3.22 12.46 17.37
N PRO A 115 2.08 12.85 17.96
CA PRO A 115 1.75 14.27 18.20
C PRO A 115 2.41 14.88 19.46
N ARG A 116 3.09 14.08 20.29
CA ARG A 116 3.69 14.54 21.55
C ARG A 116 5.20 14.74 21.42
N ASN A 117 5.75 15.80 21.99
CA ASN A 117 7.19 16.09 21.97
C ASN A 117 7.78 16.08 20.55
N ILE A 118 7.13 16.80 19.63
CA ILE A 118 7.46 16.80 18.19
C ILE A 118 8.86 17.36 17.97
N LYS A 119 9.78 16.50 17.51
CA LYS A 119 11.17 16.85 17.17
C LYS A 119 11.53 16.52 15.73
N ILE A 120 10.85 15.53 15.14
CA ILE A 120 11.16 14.99 13.81
C ILE A 120 10.06 15.39 12.81
N ASN A 121 10.43 15.91 11.65
CA ASN A 121 9.49 16.38 10.62
C ASN A 121 8.34 17.27 11.19
N PRO A 122 8.64 18.31 12.00
CA PRO A 122 7.63 19.04 12.76
C PRO A 122 6.56 19.73 11.92
N ARG A 123 6.90 20.29 10.76
CA ARG A 123 5.94 20.95 9.87
C ARG A 123 4.97 19.95 9.30
N LEU A 124 5.47 18.82 8.79
CA LEU A 124 4.62 17.73 8.30
C LEU A 124 3.74 17.13 9.41
N CYS A 125 4.31 16.94 10.61
CA CYS A 125 3.59 16.38 11.76
C CYS A 125 2.39 17.25 12.12
N ASN A 126 2.62 18.56 12.33
CA ASN A 126 1.55 19.50 12.67
C ASN A 126 0.50 19.57 11.55
N TYR A 127 0.93 19.55 10.29
CA TYR A 127 0.02 19.57 9.16
C TYR A 127 -0.89 18.33 9.11
N LEU A 128 -0.34 17.13 9.31
CA LEU A 128 -1.10 15.89 9.35
C LEU A 128 -2.06 15.82 10.55
N ILE A 129 -1.65 16.32 11.72
CA ILE A 129 -2.51 16.41 12.90
C ILE A 129 -3.75 17.26 12.60
N GLN A 130 -3.58 18.42 11.96
CA GLN A 130 -4.72 19.28 11.60
C GLN A 130 -5.66 18.63 10.57
N GLN A 131 -5.10 17.97 9.53
CA GLN A 131 -5.91 17.23 8.57
C GLN A 131 -6.69 16.10 9.23
N VAL A 132 -6.04 15.30 10.09
CA VAL A 132 -6.70 14.19 10.80
C VAL A 132 -7.81 14.70 11.69
N LYS A 133 -7.58 15.79 12.43
CA LYS A 133 -8.60 16.44 13.25
C LYS A 133 -9.82 16.90 12.44
N ALA A 134 -9.61 17.37 11.21
CA ALA A 134 -10.68 17.87 10.36
C ALA A 134 -11.46 16.75 9.65
N ASP A 135 -10.75 15.77 9.08
CA ASP A 135 -11.31 14.86 8.08
C ASP A 135 -11.53 13.43 8.60
N PHE A 136 -11.03 13.09 9.80
CA PHE A 136 -11.07 11.75 10.36
C PHE A 136 -11.63 11.76 11.81
N PRO A 137 -12.94 11.99 12.00
CA PRO A 137 -13.55 12.24 13.31
C PRO A 137 -13.45 11.06 14.29
N ASN A 138 -13.18 9.86 13.81
CA ASN A 138 -13.02 8.65 14.63
C ASN A 138 -11.56 8.41 15.05
N VAL A 139 -10.63 9.30 14.69
CA VAL A 139 -9.23 9.24 15.07
C VAL A 139 -8.96 10.35 16.07
N ASN A 140 -8.38 10.01 17.21
CA ASN A 140 -7.87 10.99 18.16
C ASN A 140 -6.53 11.55 17.64
N PRO A 141 -6.46 12.83 17.23
CA PRO A 141 -5.23 13.42 16.69
C PRO A 141 -4.17 13.70 17.78
N GLU A 142 -4.50 13.56 19.06
CA GLU A 142 -3.60 13.75 20.20
C GLU A 142 -2.89 12.46 20.66
N GLU A 143 -3.26 11.33 20.07
CA GLU A 143 -2.64 10.02 20.26
C GLU A 143 -1.89 9.61 18.97
N PRO A 144 -0.85 8.76 19.05
CA PRO A 144 -0.20 8.24 17.85
C PRO A 144 -1.19 7.60 16.89
N PHE A 145 -1.00 7.87 15.60
CA PHE A 145 -1.83 7.32 14.54
C PHE A 145 -0.99 6.92 13.32
N ILE A 146 -1.55 5.98 12.56
CA ILE A 146 -0.97 5.47 11.32
C ILE A 146 -1.70 6.12 10.16
N LEU A 147 -0.96 6.51 9.13
CA LEU A 147 -1.48 7.01 7.87
C LEU A 147 -0.99 6.11 6.73
N THR A 148 -1.92 5.42 6.08
CA THR A 148 -1.68 4.45 4.99
C THR A 148 -2.79 4.54 3.93
N GLY A 149 -2.95 3.54 3.08
CA GLY A 149 -3.88 3.55 1.95
C GLY A 149 -3.23 4.26 0.76
N LEU A 150 -3.87 5.30 0.22
CA LEU A 150 -3.33 6.09 -0.89
C LEU A 150 -3.49 7.60 -0.65
N PRO A 151 -2.72 8.19 0.28
CA PRO A 151 -2.60 9.64 0.36
C PRO A 151 -1.95 10.20 -0.90
N HIS A 152 -2.21 11.48 -1.18
CA HIS A 152 -1.58 12.16 -2.30
C HIS A 152 -0.28 12.82 -1.83
N ILE A 153 0.76 12.68 -2.64
CA ILE A 153 2.06 13.28 -2.37
C ILE A 153 2.24 14.45 -3.30
N THR A 154 2.53 15.62 -2.75
CA THR A 154 2.73 16.87 -3.51
C THR A 154 4.09 17.46 -3.18
N GLU A 155 4.77 18.02 -4.16
CA GLU A 155 6.01 18.78 -3.92
C GLU A 155 5.73 20.09 -3.21
N HIS A 156 6.50 20.35 -2.15
CA HIS A 156 6.33 21.53 -1.33
C HIS A 156 7.59 21.81 -0.50
N ASP A 157 8.34 22.84 -0.88
CA ASP A 157 9.67 23.14 -0.32
C ASP A 157 9.64 23.52 1.18
N ASP A 158 8.49 23.96 1.69
CA ASP A 158 8.35 24.27 3.12
C ASP A 158 8.36 23.03 4.03
N TYR A 159 8.28 21.80 3.51
CA TYR A 159 8.34 20.59 4.33
C TYR A 159 9.74 19.99 4.33
N GLU A 160 10.09 19.27 5.40
CA GLU A 160 11.48 18.86 5.70
C GLU A 160 12.15 17.99 4.62
N ASN A 161 11.35 17.34 3.77
CA ASN A 161 11.83 16.49 2.67
C ASN A 161 11.43 17.05 1.28
N GLY A 162 10.98 18.31 1.20
CA GLY A 162 10.45 18.91 -0.03
C GLY A 162 9.13 18.30 -0.52
N LEU A 163 8.49 17.46 0.31
CA LEU A 163 7.27 16.75 -0.01
C LEU A 163 6.25 16.89 1.12
N LYS A 164 5.01 17.08 0.70
CA LYS A 164 3.81 17.18 1.53
C LYS A 164 2.97 15.91 1.35
N VAL A 165 2.31 15.49 2.44
CA VAL A 165 1.37 14.36 2.45
C VAL A 165 -0.03 14.91 2.67
N ASP A 166 -0.87 14.79 1.65
CA ASP A 166 -2.27 15.21 1.67
C ASP A 166 -3.15 13.98 1.86
N ALA A 167 -3.77 13.88 3.04
CA ALA A 167 -4.76 12.85 3.30
C ALA A 167 -6.02 13.12 2.47
N ASN A 168 -6.64 12.06 1.96
CA ASN A 168 -7.80 12.16 1.09
C ASN A 168 -8.76 10.98 1.36
N LYS A 169 -9.86 10.89 0.60
CA LYS A 169 -10.87 9.81 0.74
C LYS A 169 -10.34 8.37 0.54
N LEU A 170 -9.15 8.21 -0.03
CA LEU A 170 -8.45 6.95 -0.26
C LEU A 170 -7.40 6.66 0.83
N THR A 171 -7.20 7.58 1.75
CA THR A 171 -6.30 7.45 2.89
C THR A 171 -6.99 6.68 4.02
N ILE A 172 -6.20 5.87 4.72
CA ILE A 172 -6.61 5.13 5.91
C ILE A 172 -5.85 5.71 7.08
N VAL A 173 -6.59 6.08 8.13
CA VAL A 173 -6.02 6.62 9.36
C VAL A 173 -6.62 5.92 10.57
N TYR A 174 -5.80 5.46 11.49
CA TYR A 174 -6.29 4.88 12.74
C TYR A 174 -5.26 5.05 13.85
N ASN A 175 -5.75 5.23 15.07
CA ASN A 175 -4.88 5.19 16.25
C ASN A 175 -4.44 3.75 16.53
N ASN A 176 -3.24 3.60 17.09
CA ASN A 176 -2.81 2.34 17.66
C ASN A 176 -2.07 2.56 19.00
N PRO A 177 -2.60 2.05 20.12
CA PRO A 177 -2.04 2.31 21.44
C PRO A 177 -0.64 1.70 21.66
N ILE A 178 -0.25 0.68 20.89
CA ILE A 178 1.10 0.10 20.99
C ILE A 178 2.19 1.13 20.69
N LEU A 179 1.87 2.15 19.88
CA LEU A 179 2.81 3.18 19.46
C LEU A 179 3.15 4.20 20.55
N ASN A 180 2.43 4.16 21.68
CA ASN A 180 2.75 4.91 22.90
C ASN A 180 3.82 4.22 23.77
N GLN A 181 4.18 2.98 23.46
CA GLN A 181 5.20 2.23 24.19
C GLN A 181 6.57 2.40 23.53
N SER A 182 7.64 2.25 24.31
CA SER A 182 9.01 2.23 23.78
C SER A 182 9.26 0.97 22.95
N SER A 183 10.39 0.96 22.23
CA SER A 183 10.81 -0.20 21.45
C SER A 183 10.92 -1.45 22.33
N ASP A 184 10.33 -2.56 21.88
CA ASP A 184 10.41 -3.84 22.58
C ASP A 184 9.99 -4.99 21.65
N ASN A 185 10.13 -6.22 22.11
CA ASN A 185 9.86 -7.44 21.36
C ASN A 185 8.37 -7.83 21.37
N PHE A 186 7.96 -8.57 20.35
CA PHE A 186 6.62 -9.15 20.23
C PHE A 186 6.63 -10.54 19.58
N ASP A 187 5.57 -11.30 19.86
CA ASP A 187 5.38 -12.66 19.35
C ASP A 187 4.97 -12.65 17.87
N SER A 188 5.50 -13.58 17.07
CA SER A 188 5.26 -13.59 15.62
C SER A 188 3.84 -13.98 15.22
N ASP A 189 3.13 -14.63 16.14
CA ASP A 189 1.74 -15.08 16.03
C ASP A 189 0.77 -14.16 16.81
N ASP A 190 1.22 -12.99 17.25
CA ASP A 190 0.35 -12.04 17.95
C ASP A 190 -0.88 -11.69 17.08
N PRO A 191 -2.11 -11.84 17.61
CA PRO A 191 -3.33 -11.68 16.82
C PRO A 191 -3.55 -10.25 16.31
N GLY A 192 -2.94 -9.24 16.95
CA GLY A 192 -2.98 -7.84 16.50
C GLY A 192 -2.42 -7.67 15.09
N LEU A 193 -1.38 -8.44 14.73
CA LEU A 193 -0.72 -8.37 13.43
C LEU A 193 -1.70 -8.63 12.27
N LEU A 194 -2.69 -9.49 12.47
CA LEU A 194 -3.72 -9.80 11.46
C LEU A 194 -4.90 -8.81 11.46
N GLY A 195 -5.01 -8.00 12.51
CA GLY A 195 -6.02 -6.98 12.73
C GLY A 195 -5.62 -5.63 12.13
N ASP A 196 -4.59 -5.00 12.67
CA ASP A 196 -4.13 -3.66 12.28
C ASP A 196 -2.72 -3.64 11.67
N GLY A 197 -2.00 -4.77 11.74
CA GLY A 197 -0.62 -4.87 11.24
C GLY A 197 0.45 -4.51 12.28
N LEU A 198 0.06 -4.39 13.56
CA LEU A 198 0.93 -4.18 14.70
C LEU A 198 0.61 -5.19 15.81
N PRO A 199 1.55 -5.51 16.70
CA PRO A 199 1.27 -6.41 17.81
C PRO A 199 0.33 -5.76 18.84
N SER A 200 -0.51 -6.58 19.47
CA SER A 200 -1.42 -6.16 20.52
C SER A 200 -0.74 -5.86 21.87
N LYS A 201 0.47 -6.42 22.06
CA LYS A 201 1.29 -6.27 23.28
C LYS A 201 2.78 -6.40 22.95
N LEU A 202 3.62 -5.84 23.82
CA LEU A 202 5.08 -6.00 23.77
C LEU A 202 5.62 -6.75 25.01
N GLY A 203 6.87 -7.22 24.94
CA GLY A 203 7.65 -7.75 26.06
C GLY A 203 8.18 -9.18 25.89
N LYS A 204 7.61 -9.98 24.98
CA LYS A 204 8.09 -11.34 24.67
C LYS A 204 8.04 -11.57 23.17
N GLY A 205 8.95 -12.41 22.68
CA GLY A 205 8.97 -12.86 21.29
C GLY A 205 10.29 -12.59 20.59
N LYS A 206 10.33 -12.94 19.30
CA LYS A 206 11.55 -12.90 18.47
C LYS A 206 11.58 -11.74 17.48
N ARG A 207 10.44 -11.08 17.25
CA ARG A 207 10.33 -9.89 16.39
C ARG A 207 10.40 -8.66 17.28
N THR A 208 10.85 -7.54 16.72
CA THR A 208 11.00 -6.28 17.45
C THR A 208 10.17 -5.19 16.79
N LEU A 209 9.44 -4.43 17.60
CA LEU A 209 8.86 -3.16 17.20
C LEU A 209 9.88 -2.07 17.54
N TYR A 210 10.56 -1.52 16.53
CA TYR A 210 11.46 -0.38 16.68
C TYR A 210 10.63 0.88 16.66
N ASN A 211 10.51 1.54 17.81
CA ASN A 211 9.67 2.70 18.02
C ASN A 211 10.48 3.89 18.57
N SER A 212 10.13 5.11 18.13
CA SER A 212 10.76 6.34 18.63
C SER A 212 10.06 6.87 19.86
N ASP A 213 10.79 7.23 20.91
CA ASP A 213 10.23 7.92 22.09
C ASP A 213 9.99 9.42 21.86
N VAL A 214 10.46 9.97 20.74
CA VAL A 214 10.21 11.37 20.35
C VAL A 214 9.08 11.47 19.33
N GLY A 215 8.40 12.63 19.33
CA GLY A 215 7.31 12.93 18.41
C GLY A 215 7.79 13.34 17.02
N GLY A 216 6.88 13.22 16.06
CA GLY A 216 7.15 13.52 14.67
C GLY A 216 6.42 12.62 13.68
N VAL A 217 6.85 12.71 12.42
CA VAL A 217 6.43 11.77 11.37
C VAL A 217 7.58 10.81 11.08
N PHE A 218 7.26 9.52 11.10
CA PHE A 218 8.21 8.43 10.89
C PHE A 218 7.72 7.55 9.74
N ARG A 219 8.67 6.88 9.08
CA ARG A 219 8.31 5.79 8.17
C ARG A 219 7.76 4.63 8.99
N PHE A 220 6.73 3.98 8.46
CA PHE A 220 6.31 2.68 8.96
C PHE A 220 6.68 1.63 7.93
N PHE A 221 7.61 0.74 8.27
CA PHE A 221 8.07 -0.29 7.35
C PHE A 221 8.38 -1.60 8.07
N ARG A 222 8.28 -2.69 7.33
CA ARG A 222 8.74 -4.01 7.76
C ARG A 222 10.16 -4.23 7.29
N ASN A 223 11.02 -4.80 8.14
CA ASN A 223 12.46 -4.93 7.90
C ASN A 223 12.97 -6.35 8.23
N ARG A 224 13.82 -6.92 7.35
CA ARG A 224 14.63 -8.15 7.58
C ARG A 224 13.84 -9.27 8.27
N ASP A 225 14.20 -9.61 9.51
CA ASP A 225 13.65 -10.65 10.39
C ASP A 225 12.22 -10.34 10.89
N LEU A 226 11.42 -9.70 10.03
CA LEU A 226 10.05 -9.30 10.27
C LEU A 226 9.92 -8.27 11.41
N GLY A 227 10.98 -7.51 11.70
CA GLY A 227 10.88 -6.34 12.56
C GLY A 227 9.95 -5.30 11.96
N LEU A 228 9.22 -4.58 12.81
CA LEU A 228 8.39 -3.45 12.43
C LEU A 228 9.10 -2.18 12.88
N ASP A 229 9.40 -1.28 11.96
CA ASP A 229 10.09 -0.01 12.27
C ASP A 229 9.12 1.15 12.09
N ALA A 230 8.97 1.88 13.18
CA ALA A 230 8.13 3.04 13.42
C ALA A 230 8.94 4.23 13.94
N GLY A 231 10.27 4.14 13.92
CA GLY A 231 11.19 5.09 14.56
C GLY A 231 12.10 5.86 13.59
N LEU A 232 12.12 5.48 12.30
CA LEU A 232 13.01 6.13 11.34
C LEU A 232 12.42 7.43 10.75
N GLY A 233 13.03 8.55 11.11
CA GLY A 233 12.60 9.90 10.72
C GLY A 233 12.96 10.34 9.28
N GLY A 234 13.87 9.64 8.61
CA GLY A 234 14.22 9.94 7.22
C GLY A 234 13.15 9.42 6.27
N LEU A 235 12.29 10.30 5.75
CA LEU A 235 11.10 9.92 4.98
C LEU A 235 11.40 9.64 3.49
N ALA A 236 12.32 10.39 2.89
CA ALA A 236 12.72 10.21 1.48
C ALA A 236 13.81 9.15 1.28
N GLY A 237 14.53 8.76 2.35
CA GLY A 237 15.69 7.88 2.26
C GLY A 237 15.37 6.41 2.57
N SER A 238 15.62 5.53 1.59
CA SER A 238 16.00 4.10 1.69
C SER A 238 15.67 3.44 0.35
N VAL A 239 16.66 2.85 -0.33
CA VAL A 239 16.62 2.66 -1.80
C VAL A 239 16.94 1.26 -2.33
N ASP A 240 18.01 0.59 -1.89
CA ASP A 240 18.53 -0.55 -2.70
C ASP A 240 17.84 -1.90 -2.47
N GLY A 241 17.08 -2.03 -1.38
CA GLY A 241 16.41 -3.28 -1.00
C GLY A 241 14.88 -3.25 -1.12
N GLY A 242 14.24 -2.08 -0.96
CA GLY A 242 12.80 -2.00 -0.66
C GLY A 242 11.90 -2.48 -1.77
N ARG A 243 10.87 -3.28 -1.48
CA ARG A 243 9.96 -3.83 -2.49
C ARG A 243 8.61 -3.12 -2.47
N VAL A 244 8.06 -2.84 -3.64
CA VAL A 244 6.70 -2.28 -3.76
C VAL A 244 5.70 -3.41 -3.99
N ASN A 245 4.82 -3.65 -3.02
CA ASN A 245 3.67 -4.53 -3.19
C ASN A 245 2.37 -3.75 -3.32
N VAL A 246 1.51 -4.24 -4.21
CA VAL A 246 0.23 -3.64 -4.58
C VAL A 246 -0.89 -4.65 -4.35
N ALA A 247 -1.93 -4.23 -3.65
CA ALA A 247 -3.21 -4.93 -3.55
C ALA A 247 -4.19 -4.40 -4.60
N LYS A 248 -4.98 -5.29 -5.18
CA LYS A 248 -6.15 -5.02 -6.01
C LYS A 248 -7.40 -5.56 -5.34
N ASN A 249 -8.55 -5.03 -5.74
CA ASN A 249 -9.83 -5.22 -5.04
C ASN A 249 -9.76 -4.66 -3.61
N PHE A 250 -8.88 -3.69 -3.40
CA PHE A 250 -8.79 -2.99 -2.14
C PHE A 250 -10.14 -2.35 -1.81
N PRO A 251 -10.66 -2.50 -0.59
CA PRO A 251 -12.01 -2.03 -0.23
C PRO A 251 -12.15 -0.50 -0.25
N GLY A 252 -11.04 0.24 -0.35
CA GLY A 252 -11.01 1.71 -0.24
C GLY A 252 -10.61 2.15 1.17
N GLY A 253 -10.39 3.46 1.35
CA GLY A 253 -10.00 4.03 2.65
C GLY A 253 -11.09 3.95 3.72
N ASN A 254 -10.91 4.63 4.85
CA ASN A 254 -11.84 4.64 5.99
C ASN A 254 -13.30 5.02 5.66
N ASN A 255 -13.56 5.52 4.44
CA ASN A 255 -14.86 5.97 3.96
C ASN A 255 -15.65 4.93 3.16
N PHE A 256 -15.22 3.66 3.14
CA PHE A 256 -15.98 2.57 2.51
C PHE A 256 -16.36 1.52 3.55
N SER A 257 -17.66 1.23 3.68
CA SER A 257 -18.14 0.20 4.61
C SER A 257 -17.79 -1.21 4.09
N LEU A 258 -17.61 -2.16 5.02
CA LEU A 258 -17.41 -3.57 4.69
C LEU A 258 -18.63 -4.16 3.94
N GLU A 259 -19.82 -3.62 4.14
CA GLU A 259 -21.04 -4.02 3.42
C GLU A 259 -21.02 -3.57 1.95
N ASP A 260 -20.65 -2.31 1.68
CA ASP A 260 -20.46 -1.81 0.31
C ASP A 260 -19.39 -2.61 -0.43
N TYR A 261 -18.37 -3.05 0.29
CA TYR A 261 -17.30 -3.92 -0.20
C TYR A 261 -17.83 -5.31 -0.59
N THR A 262 -18.56 -5.98 0.30
CA THR A 262 -19.05 -7.34 0.06
C THR A 262 -20.00 -7.36 -1.13
N LYS A 263 -20.91 -6.38 -1.19
CA LYS A 263 -21.84 -6.20 -2.30
C LYS A 263 -21.14 -5.97 -3.64
N ARG A 264 -20.12 -5.10 -3.70
CA ARG A 264 -19.37 -4.85 -4.94
C ARG A 264 -18.50 -6.04 -5.36
N ALA A 265 -17.97 -6.79 -4.41
CA ALA A 265 -17.23 -8.02 -4.69
C ALA A 265 -18.15 -9.10 -5.27
N GLU A 266 -19.32 -9.30 -4.68
CA GLU A 266 -20.38 -10.19 -5.17
C GLU A 266 -20.86 -9.77 -6.56
N GLU A 267 -21.14 -8.48 -6.79
CA GLU A 267 -21.53 -7.95 -8.10
C GLU A 267 -20.46 -8.20 -9.17
N ARG A 268 -19.18 -8.05 -8.82
CA ARG A 268 -18.06 -8.36 -9.73
C ARG A 268 -17.94 -9.84 -10.03
N ILE A 269 -18.10 -10.71 -9.04
CA ILE A 269 -18.08 -12.16 -9.20
C ILE A 269 -19.25 -12.58 -10.08
N ALA A 270 -20.46 -12.09 -9.79
CA ALA A 270 -21.66 -12.34 -10.58
C ALA A 270 -21.48 -11.90 -12.05
N LYS A 271 -20.90 -10.72 -12.27
CA LYS A 271 -20.63 -10.21 -13.63
C LYS A 271 -19.61 -11.07 -14.39
N LYS A 272 -18.59 -11.61 -13.71
CA LYS A 272 -17.63 -12.55 -14.31
C LYS A 272 -18.30 -13.88 -14.67
N TYR A 273 -19.10 -14.43 -13.76
CA TYR A 273 -19.87 -15.66 -14.03
C TYR A 273 -20.82 -15.49 -15.20
N GLN A 274 -21.57 -14.37 -15.24
CA GLN A 274 -22.49 -14.09 -16.33
C GLN A 274 -21.77 -13.99 -17.68
N ALA A 275 -20.61 -13.32 -17.72
CA ALA A 275 -19.82 -13.22 -18.95
C ALA A 275 -19.32 -14.58 -19.45
N GLU A 276 -18.96 -15.50 -18.54
CA GLU A 276 -18.55 -16.85 -18.92
C GLU A 276 -19.74 -17.71 -19.38
N VAL A 277 -20.90 -17.58 -18.73
CA VAL A 277 -22.15 -18.22 -19.19
C VAL A 277 -22.51 -17.75 -20.60
N ASP A 278 -22.46 -16.45 -20.87
CA ASP A 278 -22.77 -15.90 -22.18
C ASP A 278 -21.78 -16.36 -23.26
N ARG A 279 -20.49 -16.50 -22.89
CA ARG A 279 -19.47 -17.07 -23.76
C ARG A 279 -19.76 -18.53 -24.09
N LEU A 280 -20.09 -19.35 -23.09
CA LEU A 280 -20.42 -20.76 -23.30
C LEU A 280 -21.68 -20.93 -24.17
N LYS A 281 -22.71 -20.11 -23.95
CA LYS A 281 -23.91 -20.09 -24.81
C LYS A 281 -23.55 -19.82 -26.26
N LYS A 282 -22.71 -18.83 -26.55
CA LYS A 282 -22.26 -18.56 -27.92
C LYS A 282 -21.52 -19.74 -28.56
N ILE A 283 -20.72 -20.47 -27.78
CA ILE A 283 -20.01 -21.66 -28.27
C ILE A 283 -21.02 -22.77 -28.60
N VAL A 284 -22.01 -22.99 -27.73
CA VAL A 284 -23.07 -23.99 -27.93
C VAL A 284 -23.92 -23.63 -29.15
N ASP A 285 -24.38 -22.39 -29.28
CA ASP A 285 -25.20 -21.92 -30.41
C ASP A 285 -24.46 -22.07 -31.74
N LYS A 286 -23.16 -21.74 -31.75
CA LYS A 286 -22.31 -21.93 -32.92
C LYS A 286 -22.18 -23.41 -33.29
N SER A 287 -21.97 -24.28 -32.31
CA SER A 287 -21.87 -25.72 -32.52
C SER A 287 -23.18 -26.31 -33.05
N ILE A 288 -24.33 -25.85 -32.55
CA ILE A 288 -25.66 -26.25 -33.05
C ILE A 288 -25.86 -25.80 -34.50
N ALA A 289 -25.46 -24.58 -34.84
CA ALA A 289 -25.55 -24.07 -36.20
C ALA A 289 -24.67 -24.86 -37.18
N GLU A 290 -23.44 -25.20 -36.78
CA GLU A 290 -22.53 -26.04 -37.57
C GLU A 290 -23.09 -27.46 -37.78
N ILE A 291 -23.68 -28.08 -36.75
CA ILE A 291 -24.34 -29.40 -36.87
C ILE A 291 -25.54 -29.33 -37.82
N LYS A 292 -26.34 -28.26 -37.77
CA LYS A 292 -27.49 -28.08 -38.67
C LYS A 292 -27.08 -27.84 -40.12
N ALA A 293 -25.95 -27.16 -40.35
CA ALA A 293 -25.41 -26.93 -41.69
C ALA A 293 -24.70 -28.18 -42.27
N SER A 294 -24.39 -29.17 -41.42
CA SER A 294 -23.75 -30.43 -41.80
C SER A 294 -24.75 -31.57 -42.05
N LYS A 295 -26.05 -31.29 -41.94
CA LYS A 295 -27.17 -32.19 -42.27
C LYS A 295 -27.87 -31.71 -43.52
#